data_AF-A0A0L0V7C5-F1
#
_entry.id   AF-A0A0L0V7C5-F1
#
_cell.length_a   1.000
_cell.length_b   1.000
_cell.length_c   1.000
_cell.angle_alpha   90.00
_cell.angle_beta   90.00
_cell.angle_gamma   90.00
#
_symmetry.space_group_name_H-M   'P 1'
#
loop_
_entity.id
_entity.type
_entity.pdbx_description
1 polymer ?
#
loop_
_entity_poly.entity_id
_entity_poly.type
_entity_poly.pdbx_seq_one_letter_code
_entity_poly.pdbx_strand_id
1 'polypeptide(L)'
;MLRSEFKESVDKAFSPKDPINPEKLDPCCSEVQTAMLTYRIHTVLDDAWQNRRDKDSKRHLSDLVMKRMKILKYLKRVNPSSYFKLLPRIGLQPKYLKDELIVRAKLPLRPGESLD
;
A
#
# COMPACT_ATOMS: atom_id res chain seq x y z
N MET A 1 1.59 20.48 -0.47
CA MET A 1 0.92 20.89 0.77
C MET A 1 -0.21 19.93 1.20
N LEU A 2 -0.79 19.13 0.28
CA LEU A 2 -1.78 18.06 0.56
C LEU A 2 -1.34 16.89 1.47
N ARG A 3 -0.18 16.96 2.14
CA ARG A 3 0.41 15.79 2.85
C ARG A 3 0.00 15.66 4.32
N SER A 4 -0.32 16.74 5.03
CA SER A 4 -0.64 16.69 6.46
C SER A 4 -2.08 16.21 6.70
N GLU A 5 -3.05 16.87 6.07
CA GLU A 5 -4.48 16.56 6.25
C GLU A 5 -4.83 15.15 5.78
N PHE A 6 -4.27 14.73 4.64
CA PHE A 6 -4.46 13.36 4.15
C PHE A 6 -3.84 12.33 5.10
N LYS A 7 -2.66 12.63 5.67
CA LYS A 7 -2.00 11.74 6.63
C LYS A 7 -2.86 11.55 7.87
N GLU A 8 -3.41 12.63 8.43
CA GLU A 8 -4.32 12.57 9.57
C GLU A 8 -5.62 11.81 9.24
N SER A 9 -6.14 11.97 8.02
CA SER A 9 -7.32 11.23 7.55
C SER A 9 -7.05 9.72 7.50
N VAL A 10 -5.89 9.32 6.97
CA VAL A 10 -5.47 7.91 6.93
C VAL A 10 -5.24 7.37 8.34
N ASP A 11 -4.60 8.12 9.22
CA ASP A 11 -4.38 7.74 10.61
C ASP A 11 -5.73 7.46 11.30
N LYS A 12 -6.70 8.38 11.17
CA LYS A 12 -8.06 8.23 11.75
C LYS A 12 -8.84 7.07 11.15
N ALA A 13 -8.71 6.83 9.85
CA ALA A 13 -9.47 5.78 9.18
C ALA A 13 -8.92 4.38 9.49
N PHE A 14 -7.60 4.22 9.57
CA PHE A 14 -6.96 2.89 9.63
C PHE A 14 -6.39 2.54 11.00
N SER A 15 -6.29 3.47 11.95
CA SER A 15 -5.83 3.15 13.31
C SER A 15 -6.81 2.17 13.99
N PRO A 16 -6.32 1.07 14.57
CA PRO A 16 -7.14 0.23 15.43
C PRO A 16 -7.61 1.06 16.63
N LYS A 17 -8.89 0.90 17.00
CA LYS A 17 -9.42 1.53 18.21
C LYS A 17 -8.95 0.74 19.42
N ASP A 18 -8.18 1.38 20.28
CA ASP A 18 -7.77 0.81 21.55
C ASP A 18 -9.01 0.73 22.49
N PRO A 19 -9.24 -0.42 23.16
CA PRO A 19 -10.41 -0.59 24.03
C PRO A 19 -10.36 0.27 25.30
N ILE A 20 -9.18 0.73 25.71
CA ILE A 20 -8.95 1.57 26.88
C ILE A 20 -8.93 3.04 26.48
N ASN A 21 -8.38 3.37 25.31
CA ASN A 21 -8.38 4.74 24.79
C ASN A 21 -8.78 4.81 23.30
N PRO A 22 -10.09 4.96 23.00
CA PRO A 22 -10.58 4.94 21.63
C PRO A 22 -10.14 6.14 20.78
N GLU A 23 -9.62 7.21 21.40
CA GLU A 23 -9.10 8.40 20.71
C GLU A 23 -7.62 8.26 20.34
N LYS A 24 -6.94 7.25 20.88
CA LYS A 24 -5.51 7.04 20.60
C LYS A 24 -5.32 6.59 19.15
N LEU A 25 -4.54 7.38 18.41
CA LEU A 25 -4.11 7.08 17.05
C LEU A 25 -2.71 6.48 17.09
N ASP A 26 -2.53 5.31 16.48
CA ASP A 26 -1.24 4.62 16.42
C ASP A 26 -0.68 4.70 14.98
N PRO A 27 0.08 5.76 14.62
CA PRO A 27 0.61 5.95 13.27
C PRO A 27 1.62 4.87 12.86
N CYS A 28 2.20 4.18 13.85
CA CYS A 28 3.14 3.08 13.67
C CYS A 28 2.45 1.71 13.58
N CYS A 29 1.12 1.62 13.59
CA CYS A 29 0.46 0.31 13.41
C CYS A 29 0.61 -0.21 11.97
N SER A 30 0.49 -1.52 11.79
CA SER A 30 0.70 -2.16 10.50
C SER A 30 -0.34 -1.73 9.45
N GLU A 31 -1.57 -1.49 9.90
CA GLU A 31 -2.72 -1.05 9.09
C GLU A 31 -2.47 0.33 8.47
N VAL A 32 -2.15 1.31 9.30
CA VAL A 32 -1.86 2.70 8.88
C VAL A 32 -0.63 2.74 7.96
N GLN A 33 0.46 2.06 8.33
CA GLN A 33 1.66 2.01 7.49
C GLN A 33 1.37 1.41 6.10
N THR A 34 0.56 0.35 6.03
CA THR A 34 0.16 -0.29 4.77
C THR A 34 -0.69 0.66 3.92
N ALA A 35 -1.63 1.39 4.52
CA ALA A 35 -2.45 2.37 3.81
C ALA A 35 -1.60 3.53 3.25
N MET A 36 -0.68 4.07 4.05
CA MET A 36 0.26 5.11 3.59
C MET A 36 1.17 4.62 2.46
N LEU A 37 1.69 3.39 2.55
CA LEU A 37 2.50 2.82 1.48
C LEU A 37 1.68 2.62 0.21
N THR A 38 0.43 2.19 0.34
CA THR A 38 -0.48 2.04 -0.81
C THR A 38 -0.69 3.37 -1.52
N TYR A 39 -0.97 4.45 -0.79
CA TYR A 39 -1.06 5.78 -1.38
C TYR A 39 0.22 6.18 -2.13
N ARG A 40 1.39 5.99 -1.51
CA ARG A 40 2.69 6.29 -2.14
C ARG A 40 2.93 5.46 -3.40
N ILE A 41 2.55 4.19 -3.39
CA ILE A 41 2.64 3.30 -4.55
C ILE A 41 1.80 3.88 -5.69
N HIS A 42 0.58 4.34 -5.44
CA HIS A 42 -0.25 4.95 -6.48
C HIS A 42 0.36 6.23 -7.06
N THR A 43 0.92 7.11 -6.21
CA THR A 43 1.61 8.32 -6.68
C THR A 43 2.81 7.98 -7.56
N VAL A 44 3.70 7.10 -7.08
CA VAL A 44 4.91 6.71 -7.83
C VAL A 44 4.55 5.93 -9.10
N LEU A 45 3.47 5.16 -9.07
CA LEU A 45 2.99 4.42 -10.24
C LEU A 45 2.55 5.38 -11.35
N ASP A 46 1.84 6.46 -11.02
CA ASP A 46 1.45 7.48 -12.00
C ASP A 46 2.67 8.17 -12.63
N ASP A 47 3.65 8.56 -11.81
CA ASP A 47 4.90 9.14 -12.28
C ASP A 47 5.68 8.15 -13.17
N ALA A 48 5.75 6.87 -12.78
CA ALA A 48 6.42 5.82 -13.55
C ALA A 48 5.71 5.51 -14.87
N TRP A 49 4.38 5.67 -14.91
CA TRP A 49 3.60 5.59 -16.13
C TRP A 49 3.92 6.73 -17.08
N GLN A 50 4.10 7.95 -16.59
CA GLN A 50 4.50 9.10 -17.41
C GLN A 50 5.93 8.93 -17.92
N ASN A 51 6.83 8.41 -17.08
CA ASN A 51 8.24 8.22 -17.39
C ASN A 51 8.62 6.74 -17.54
N ARG A 52 8.05 6.06 -18.54
CA ARG A 52 8.23 4.60 -18.75
C ARG A 52 9.68 4.13 -18.91
N ARG A 53 10.63 5.01 -19.25
CA ARG A 53 12.05 4.66 -19.42
C ARG A 53 12.86 4.81 -18.13
N ASP A 54 12.33 5.49 -17.11
CA ASP A 54 13.02 5.69 -15.85
C ASP A 54 13.08 4.38 -15.05
N LYS A 55 14.31 3.88 -14.84
CA LYS A 55 14.58 2.66 -14.10
C LYS A 55 14.56 2.90 -12.59
N ASP A 56 14.92 4.10 -12.15
CA ASP A 56 15.00 4.42 -10.72
C ASP A 56 13.61 4.57 -10.12
N SER A 57 12.67 5.22 -10.83
CA SER A 57 11.26 5.25 -10.41
C SER A 57 10.64 3.86 -10.33
N LYS A 58 10.92 2.97 -11.29
CA LYS A 58 10.46 1.56 -11.25
C LYS A 58 11.06 0.79 -10.08
N ARG A 59 12.35 1.00 -9.81
CA ARG A 59 13.04 0.42 -8.65
C ARG A 59 12.42 0.92 -7.34
N HIS A 60 12.18 2.22 -7.23
CA HIS A 60 11.52 2.82 -6.08
C HIS A 60 10.12 2.27 -5.86
N LEU A 61 9.33 2.14 -6.94
CA LEU A 61 8.01 1.50 -6.91
C LEU A 61 8.09 0.07 -6.37
N SER A 62 9.02 -0.73 -6.90
CA SER A 62 9.25 -2.11 -6.44
C SER A 62 9.62 -2.15 -4.96
N ASP A 63 10.48 -1.26 -4.49
CA ASP A 63 10.88 -1.18 -3.08
C ASP A 63 9.68 -0.86 -2.17
N LEU A 64 8.78 0.04 -2.59
CA LEU A 64 7.57 0.36 -1.85
C LEU A 64 6.60 -0.82 -1.78
N VAL A 65 6.37 -1.51 -2.90
CA VAL A 65 5.53 -2.72 -2.96
C VAL A 65 6.09 -3.80 -2.03
N MET A 66 7.41 -4.05 -2.09
CA MET A 66 8.07 -5.02 -1.22
C MET A 66 7.96 -4.66 0.26
N LYS A 67 8.09 -3.38 0.62
CA LYS A 67 7.89 -2.91 2.01
C LYS A 67 6.46 -3.16 2.47
N ARG A 68 5.47 -2.82 1.65
CA ARG A 68 4.04 -3.07 1.94
C ARG A 68 3.77 -4.57 2.15
N MET A 69 4.34 -5.41 1.29
CA MET A 69 4.19 -6.86 1.36
C MET A 69 4.77 -7.44 2.66
N LYS A 70 5.95 -6.97 3.11
CA LYS A 70 6.56 -7.39 4.38
C LYS A 70 5.64 -7.08 5.57
N ILE A 71 5.04 -5.89 5.59
CA ILE A 71 4.11 -5.48 6.65
C ILE A 71 2.83 -6.32 6.60
N LEU A 72 2.24 -6.52 5.41
CA LEU A 72 1.06 -7.38 5.26
C LEU A 72 1.32 -8.84 5.67
N LYS A 73 2.51 -9.38 5.36
CA LYS A 73 2.93 -10.72 5.80
C LYS A 73 3.05 -10.81 7.33
N TYR A 74 3.60 -9.77 7.96
CA TYR A 74 3.64 -9.67 9.42
C TYR A 74 2.24 -9.58 10.02
N LEU A 75 1.39 -8.68 9.51
CA LEU A 75 0.01 -8.49 9.97
C LEU A 75 -0.80 -9.77 9.83
N LYS A 76 -0.68 -10.49 8.71
CA LYS A 76 -1.34 -11.79 8.51
C LYS A 76 -0.95 -12.82 9.58
N ARG A 77 0.30 -12.81 10.03
CA ARG A 77 0.81 -13.74 11.06
C ARG A 77 0.34 -13.37 12.46
N VAL A 78 0.33 -12.07 12.78
CA VAL A 78 0.02 -11.58 14.14
C VAL A 78 -1.48 -11.40 14.35
N ASN A 79 -2.19 -10.85 13.37
CA ASN A 79 -3.63 -10.61 13.42
C ASN A 79 -4.27 -10.87 12.04
N PRO A 80 -4.61 -12.13 11.72
CA PRO A 80 -5.26 -12.50 10.47
C PRO A 80 -6.58 -11.75 10.23
N SER A 81 -7.35 -11.47 11.29
CA SER A 81 -8.63 -10.77 11.20
C SER A 81 -8.44 -9.34 10.68
N SER A 82 -7.50 -8.59 11.26
CA SER A 82 -7.12 -7.26 10.76
C SER A 82 -6.62 -7.31 9.32
N TYR A 83 -5.79 -8.31 8.98
CA TYR A 83 -5.29 -8.48 7.61
C TYR A 83 -6.44 -8.61 6.60
N PHE A 84 -7.41 -9.51 6.83
CA PHE A 84 -8.53 -9.69 5.91
C PHE A 84 -9.47 -8.49 5.84
N LYS A 85 -9.66 -7.76 6.96
CA LYS A 85 -10.44 -6.51 6.99
C LYS A 85 -9.73 -5.36 6.26
N LEU A 86 -8.40 -5.31 6.29
CA LEU A 86 -7.60 -4.24 5.70
C LEU A 86 -7.56 -4.34 4.17
N LEU A 87 -7.35 -5.54 3.62
CA LEU A 87 -7.15 -5.76 2.18
C LEU A 87 -8.18 -5.04 1.27
N PRO A 88 -9.50 -5.22 1.43
CA PRO A 88 -10.47 -4.56 0.56
C PRO A 88 -10.45 -3.04 0.69
N ARG A 89 -10.12 -2.51 1.88
CA ARG A 89 -10.05 -1.07 2.15
C ARG A 89 -8.90 -0.38 1.42
N ILE A 90 -7.84 -1.12 1.11
CA ILE A 90 -6.67 -0.64 0.36
C ILE A 90 -6.67 -1.13 -1.10
N GLY A 91 -7.78 -1.72 -1.57
CA GLY A 91 -7.93 -2.18 -2.96
C GLY A 91 -7.10 -3.42 -3.31
N LEU A 92 -6.69 -4.22 -2.31
CA LEU A 92 -5.95 -5.46 -2.54
C LEU A 92 -6.82 -6.70 -2.32
N GLN A 93 -6.44 -7.80 -2.96
CA GLN A 93 -7.03 -9.12 -2.77
C GLN A 93 -5.94 -10.12 -2.35
N PRO A 94 -6.27 -11.17 -1.57
CA PRO A 94 -5.29 -12.14 -1.10
C PRO A 94 -4.47 -12.81 -2.21
N LYS A 95 -5.05 -12.97 -3.41
CA LYS A 95 -4.38 -13.57 -4.57
C LYS A 95 -3.16 -12.76 -5.03
N TYR A 96 -3.29 -11.43 -5.04
CA TYR A 96 -2.27 -10.52 -5.54
C TYR A 96 -1.00 -10.49 -4.67
N LEU A 97 -1.05 -10.91 -3.40
CA LEU A 97 0.16 -11.00 -2.57
C LEU A 97 1.12 -12.11 -2.99
N LYS A 98 0.62 -13.17 -3.64
CA LYS A 98 1.51 -14.20 -4.21
C LYS A 98 2.07 -13.73 -5.56
N ASP A 99 1.26 -13.01 -6.33
CA ASP A 99 1.57 -12.59 -7.70
C ASP A 99 2.43 -11.30 -7.76
N GLU A 100 2.37 -10.44 -6.73
CA GLU A 100 3.24 -9.25 -6.58
C GLU A 100 4.73 -9.60 -6.48
N LEU A 101 5.09 -10.88 -6.27
CA LEU A 101 6.48 -11.35 -6.31
C LEU A 101 7.13 -11.14 -7.72
N ILE A 102 6.31 -10.93 -8.75
CA ILE A 102 6.72 -10.76 -10.16
C ILE A 102 6.83 -9.27 -10.55
N VAL A 103 6.96 -8.32 -9.61
CA VAL A 103 7.26 -6.91 -9.96
C VAL A 103 8.73 -6.72 -10.41
N ARG A 104 9.47 -7.81 -10.66
CA ARG A 104 10.69 -7.75 -11.44
C ARG A 104 10.34 -7.62 -12.93
N ALA A 105 10.28 -6.37 -13.38
CA ALA A 105 10.57 -5.90 -14.74
C ALA A 105 9.42 -5.38 -15.63
N LYS A 106 8.14 -5.41 -15.23
CA LYS A 106 7.07 -4.83 -16.04
C LYS A 106 6.14 -3.94 -15.21
N LEU A 107 6.09 -2.66 -15.57
CA LEU A 107 5.08 -1.72 -15.09
C LEU A 107 3.71 -2.27 -15.52
N PRO A 108 2.67 -2.27 -14.66
CA PRO A 108 1.35 -2.69 -15.09
C PRO A 108 0.87 -1.78 -16.23
N LEU A 109 0.00 -2.30 -17.09
CA LEU A 109 -0.68 -1.49 -18.10
C LEU A 109 -1.47 -0.39 -17.41
N ARG A 110 -1.57 0.78 -18.06
CA ARG A 110 -2.52 1.79 -17.61
C ARG A 110 -3.94 1.25 -17.81
N PRO A 111 -4.91 1.67 -17.00
CA PRO A 111 -6.32 1.43 -17.31
C PRO A 111 -6.64 1.88 -18.74
N GLY A 112 -7.10 0.95 -19.58
CA GLY A 112 -7.43 1.22 -20.99
C GLY A 112 -6.30 0.99 -22.00
N GLU A 113 -5.09 0.60 -21.58
CA GLU A 113 -4.06 0.13 -22.50
C GLU A 113 -4.21 -1.38 -22.77
N SER A 114 -4.29 -1.76 -24.04
CA SER A 114 -4.23 -3.15 -24.52
C SER A 114 -2.79 -3.58 -24.81
N LEU A 115 -2.54 -4.89 -24.71
CA LEU A 115 -1.35 -5.55 -25.24
C LEU A 115 -1.62 -5.93 -26.70
N ASP A 116 -1.84 -4.93 -27.56
CA ASP A 116 -1.94 -5.16 -29.01
C ASP A 116 -0.55 -5.19 -29.66
#